data_AF-A0A7V4AMQ7-F1
#
_entry.id   AF-A0A7V4AMQ7-F1
#
_cell.length_a   1.000
_cell.length_b   1.000
_cell.length_c   1.000
_cell.angle_alpha   90.00
_cell.angle_beta   90.00
_cell.angle_gamma   90.00
#
_symmetry.space_group_name_H-M   'P 1'
#
loop_
_entity.id
_entity.type
_entity.pdbx_description
1 polymer ?
#
loop_
_entity_poly.entity_id
_entity_poly.type
_entity_poly.pdbx_seq_one_letter_code
_entity_poly.pdbx_strand_id
1 'polypeptide(L)' 'MQASERLKAYAQIAGSFAVAFRGGEPLGVSGRARERDYALLLEDAGLVFRATAHGGEGMVLVSPEAVRVAYRMGLGA' A
#
# COMPACT_ATOMS: atom_id res chain seq x y z
N MET A 1 12.75 0.39 4.78
CA MET A 1 13.19 0.94 3.48
C MET A 1 13.03 -0.03 2.30
N GLN A 2 13.16 -1.35 2.45
CA GLN A 2 13.08 -2.26 1.29
C GLN A 2 11.69 -2.43 0.65
N ALA A 3 10.60 -2.38 1.45
CA ALA A 3 9.23 -2.58 0.96
C ALA A 3 8.79 -1.52 -0.07
N SER A 4 9.07 -0.23 0.19
CA SER A 4 8.72 0.86 -0.73
C SER A 4 9.46 0.75 -2.07
N GLU A 5 10.73 0.32 -2.07
CA GLU A 5 11.50 0.11 -3.31
C GLU A 5 10.94 -1.06 -4.13
N ARG A 6 10.55 -2.17 -3.47
CA ARG A 6 9.91 -3.31 -4.14
C ARG A 6 8.56 -2.93 -4.77
N LEU A 7 7.75 -2.15 -4.07
CA LEU A 7 6.48 -1.64 -4.60
C LEU A 7 6.71 -0.74 -5.84
N LYS A 8 7.71 0.15 -5.80
CA LYS A 8 8.09 0.97 -6.97
C LYS A 8 8.56 0.10 -8.13
N ALA A 9 9.43 -0.88 -7.88
CA ALA A 9 9.91 -1.81 -8.89
C ALA A 9 8.76 -2.59 -9.54
N TYR A 10 7.75 -2.96 -8.76
CA TYR A 10 6.54 -3.58 -9.31
C TYR A 10 5.73 -2.62 -10.18
N ALA A 11 5.54 -1.37 -9.73
CA ALA A 11 4.82 -0.36 -10.49
C ALA A 11 5.50 -0.02 -11.83
N GLN A 12 6.83 -0.15 -11.93
CA GLN A 12 7.55 -0.04 -13.21
C GLN A 12 7.12 -1.11 -14.23
N ILE A 13 6.72 -2.31 -13.77
CA ILE A 13 6.35 -3.44 -14.63
C ILE A 13 4.85 -3.48 -14.90
N ALA A 14 4.04 -3.30 -13.85
CA ALA A 14 2.59 -3.48 -13.90
C ALA A 14 1.81 -2.17 -14.08
N GLY A 15 2.47 -1.02 -13.88
CA GLY A 15 1.83 0.27 -13.77
C GLY A 15 1.39 0.58 -12.33
N SER A 16 0.94 1.82 -12.12
CA SER A 16 0.51 2.33 -10.82
C SER A 16 -0.67 1.55 -10.24
N PHE A 17 -0.69 1.40 -8.92
CA PHE A 17 -1.75 0.71 -8.19
C PHE A 17 -1.94 1.31 -6.80
N ALA A 18 -3.04 0.94 -6.16
CA ALA A 18 -3.38 1.33 -4.80
C ALA A 18 -3.75 0.11 -3.98
N VAL A 19 -3.42 0.13 -2.68
CA VAL A 19 -3.84 -0.88 -1.71
C VAL A 19 -4.66 -0.18 -0.63
N ALA A 20 -5.91 -0.59 -0.46
CA ALA A 20 -6.79 -0.03 0.57
C ALA A 20 -6.62 -0.78 1.89
N PHE A 21 -6.73 -0.05 3.01
CA PHE A 21 -6.59 -0.57 4.37
C PHE A 21 -7.75 -0.13 5.25
N ARG A 22 -8.21 -1.03 6.13
CA ARG A 22 -9.17 -0.73 7.21
C ARG A 22 -8.72 -1.43 8.49
N GLY A 23 -8.62 -0.66 9.58
CA GLY A 23 -8.16 -1.20 10.86
C GLY A 23 -6.74 -1.79 10.81
N GLY A 24 -5.89 -1.28 9.91
CA GLY A 24 -4.55 -1.82 9.67
C GLY A 24 -4.47 -3.05 8.75
N GLU A 25 -5.60 -3.63 8.36
CA GLU A 25 -5.66 -4.81 7.48
C GLU A 25 -5.91 -4.41 6.01
N PRO A 26 -5.24 -5.06 5.03
CA PRO A 26 -5.47 -4.81 3.62
C PRO A 26 -6.84 -5.32 3.17
N LEU A 27 -7.59 -4.48 2.45
CA LEU A 27 -8.90 -4.82 1.88
C LEU A 27 -8.81 -5.31 0.43
N GLY A 28 -7.80 -4.85 -0.31
CA GLY A 28 -7.66 -5.21 -1.72
C GLY A 28 -6.73 -4.27 -2.48
N VAL A 29 -6.43 -4.70 -3.71
CA VAL A 29 -5.58 -3.98 -4.66
C VAL A 29 -6.45 -3.44 -5.78
N SER A 30 -6.27 -2.16 -6.12
CA SER A 30 -6.88 -1.52 -7.28
C SER A 30 -5.79 -1.12 -8.26
N GLY A 31 -5.96 -1.44 -9.54
CA GLY A 31 -5.01 -1.12 -10.61
C GLY A 31 -4.66 -2.34 -11.47
N ARG A 32 -3.56 -2.25 -12.22
CA ARG A 32 -3.10 -3.29 -13.16
C ARG A 32 -2.19 -4.35 -12.53
N ALA A 33 -2.20 -4.47 -11.21
CA ALA A 33 -1.44 -5.52 -10.53
C ALA A 33 -1.96 -6.90 -10.98
N ARG A 34 -1.05 -7.87 -11.13
CA ARG A 34 -1.40 -9.26 -11.45
C ARG A 34 -1.78 -10.00 -10.16
N GLU A 35 -2.90 -10.71 -10.17
CA GLU A 35 -3.42 -11.43 -8.99
C GLU A 35 -2.39 -12.35 -8.32
N ARG A 36 -1.54 -13.02 -9.12
CA ARG A 36 -0.50 -13.93 -8.60
C ARG A 36 0.51 -13.24 -7.66
N ASP A 37 0.69 -11.93 -7.80
CA ASP A 37 1.66 -11.15 -7.04
C ASP A 37 0.99 -10.45 -5.83
N TYR A 38 -0.34 -10.54 -5.68
CA TYR A 38 -1.09 -9.78 -4.68
C TYR A 38 -0.62 -10.04 -3.26
N ALA A 39 -0.32 -11.30 -2.90
CA ALA A 39 0.12 -11.63 -1.55
C ALA A 39 1.36 -10.82 -1.13
N LEU A 40 2.37 -10.74 -2.01
CA LEU A 40 3.60 -9.98 -1.77
C LEU A 40 3.35 -8.46 -1.75
N LEU A 41 2.50 -7.97 -2.65
CA LEU A 41 2.15 -6.54 -2.69
C LEU A 41 1.40 -6.09 -1.44
N LEU A 42 0.48 -6.93 -0.93
CA LEU A 42 -0.26 -6.65 0.30
C LEU A 42 0.66 -6.68 1.52
N GLU A 43 1.61 -7.62 1.58
CA GLU A 43 2.62 -7.68 2.65
C GLU A 43 3.48 -6.40 2.68
N ASP A 44 4.05 -6.04 1.53
CA ASP A 44 4.90 -4.84 1.42
C ASP A 44 4.12 -3.55 1.68
N ALA A 45 2.92 -3.43 1.11
CA ALA A 45 2.05 -2.28 1.39
C ALA A 45 1.66 -2.22 2.87
N GLY A 46 1.42 -3.35 3.52
CA GLY A 46 1.12 -3.42 4.94
C GLY A 46 2.28 -2.94 5.82
N LEU A 47 3.52 -3.30 5.46
CA LEU A 47 4.73 -2.79 6.12
C LEU A 47 4.84 -1.27 6.00
N VAL A 48 4.58 -0.72 4.80
CA VAL A 48 4.59 0.72 4.57
C VAL A 48 3.46 1.41 5.35
N PHE A 49 2.24 0.88 5.29
CA PHE A 49 1.07 1.44 5.95
C PHE A 49 1.23 1.49 7.47
N ARG A 50 1.65 0.38 8.10
CA ARG A 50 1.84 0.30 9.56
C ARG A 50 2.94 1.24 10.06
N ALA A 51 3.95 1.50 9.25
CA ALA A 51 5.00 2.45 9.59
C ALA A 51 4.53 3.91 9.61
N THR A 52 3.36 4.23 9.04
CA THR A 52 2.86 5.61 8.93
C THR A 52 1.49 5.83 9.60
N ALA A 53 0.54 4.91 9.43
CA ALA A 53 -0.88 5.13 9.70
C ALA A 53 -1.41 4.55 11.03
N HIS A 54 -0.55 3.94 11.86
CA HIS A 54 -0.85 3.46 13.22
C HIS A 54 -2.19 2.71 13.41
N GLY A 55 -2.62 1.91 12.43
CA GLY A 55 -3.84 1.08 12.55
C GLY A 55 -5.15 1.76 12.13
N GLY A 56 -5.10 2.95 11.53
CA GLY A 56 -6.27 3.64 10.98
C GLY A 56 -6.80 3.07 9.67
N GLU A 57 -7.80 3.74 9.10
CA GLU A 57 -8.23 3.53 7.71
C GLU A 57 -7.38 4.34 6.75
N GLY A 58 -7.11 3.80 5.56
CA GLY A 58 -6.34 4.54 4.57
C GLY A 58 -6.01 3.73 3.33
N MET A 59 -5.01 4.21 2.60
CA MET A 59 -4.54 3.60 1.37
C MET A 59 -3.05 3.87 1.17
N VAL A 60 -2.38 2.90 0.56
CA VAL A 60 -1.03 3.06 0.01
C VAL A 60 -1.16 3.25 -1.49
N LEU A 61 -0.68 4.38 -1.99
CA LEU A 61 -0.64 4.74 -3.40
C LEU A 61 0.77 4.47 -3.92
N VAL A 62 0.88 3.68 -4.98
CA VAL A 62 2.16 3.25 -5.56
C VAL A 62 2.23 3.70 -7.01
N SER A 63 3.27 4.48 -7.32
CA SER A 63 3.69 4.79 -8.68
C SER A 63 5.14 4.35 -8.87
N PRO A 64 5.64 4.30 -10.12
CA PRO A 64 7.03 3.98 -10.40
C PRO A 64 8.04 4.94 -9.73
N GLU A 65 7.61 6.17 -9.44
CA GLU A 65 8.44 7.24 -8.87
C GLU A 65 8.30 7.35 -7.35
N ALA A 66 7.15 7.01 -6.78
CA ALA A 66 6.87 7.25 -5.36
C ALA A 66 5.88 6.26 -4.73
N VAL A 67 6.03 6.07 -3.42
CA VAL A 67 5.02 5.43 -2.56
C VAL A 67 4.50 6.47 -1.59
N ARG A 68 3.19 6.66 -1.53
CA ARG A 68 2.53 7.61 -0.64
C ARG A 68 1.49 6.89 0.22
N VAL A 69 1.34 7.33 1.45
CA VAL A 69 0.31 6.82 2.36
C VAL A 69 -0.69 7.93 2.63
N ALA A 70 -1.96 7.69 2.30
CA ALA A 70 -3.05 8.56 2.68
C ALA A 70 -3.91 7.83 3.71
N TYR A 71 -4.07 8.40 4.90
CA TYR A 71 -4.79 7.74 5.99
C TYR A 71 -5.55 8.76 6.81
N ARG A 72 -6.63 8.29 7.44
CA ARG A 72 -7.41 9.09 8.38
C ARG A 72 -6.80 8.91 9.77
N MET A 73 -6.27 10.01 10.32
CA MET A 73 -5.96 10.07 11.75
C MET A 73 -7.29 9.98 12.50
N GLY A 74 -7.49 8.93 13.29
CA GLY A 74 -8.55 8.91 14.28
C GLY A 74 -8.25 9.98 15.31
N LEU A 75 -8.99 11.09 15.28
CA LEU A 75 -9.08 11.96 16.46
C LEU A 75 -9.78 11.11 17.52
N GLY A 76 -9.04 10.64 18.52
CA GLY A 76 -9.60 9.95 19.67
C GLY A 76 -10.74 10.79 20.25
N ALA A 77 -11.90 10.15 20.42
CA ALA A 77 -13.01 10.70 21.20
C ALA A 77 -12.72 10.57 22.69
#